data_AF-A0A7I9ZHC7-F1
#
_entry.id   AF-A0A7I9ZHC7-F1
#
_cell.length_a   1.000
_cell.length_b   1.000
_cell.length_c   1.000
_cell.angle_alpha   90.00
_cell.angle_beta   90.00
_cell.angle_gamma   90.00
#
_symmetry.space_group_name_H-M   'P 1'
#
loop_
_entity.id
_entity.type
_entity.pdbx_description
1 polymer ?
#
loop_
_entity_poly.entity_id
_entity_poly.type
_entity_poly.pdbx_seq_one_letter_code
_entity_poly.pdbx_strand_id
1 'polypeptide(L)'
;MVAFANHWPETAPPGWLASTIQTYLRVYHRHEVRIDAAVPDRPVMFVCNHGFGGVIDLNVGAFVAARQAAGVTRPTTAMVHQIAWTLGAGPLVERLGGTPGSRSSC
;
A
#
# COMPACT_ATOMS: atom_id res chain seq x y z
N MET A 1 11.13 -2.66 -32.12
CA MET A 1 10.17 -3.31 -31.21
C MET A 1 10.94 -3.68 -29.95
N VAL A 2 10.92 -2.84 -28.92
CA VAL A 2 11.65 -3.06 -27.66
C VAL A 2 10.64 -3.52 -26.63
N ALA A 3 10.75 -4.79 -26.21
CA ALA A 3 9.94 -5.35 -25.14
C ALA A 3 10.54 -4.92 -23.80
N PHE A 4 9.82 -4.09 -23.05
CA PHE A 4 10.13 -3.86 -21.64
C PHE A 4 9.50 -4.99 -20.83
N ALA A 5 10.32 -5.97 -20.44
CA ALA A 5 9.94 -6.96 -19.45
C ALA A 5 9.86 -6.24 -18.09
N ASN A 6 8.64 -5.89 -17.66
CA ASN A 6 8.39 -5.38 -16.32
C ASN A 6 8.60 -6.51 -15.29
N HIS A 7 9.85 -6.73 -14.89
CA HIS A 7 10.17 -7.49 -13.68
C HIS A 7 9.83 -6.63 -12.46
N TRP A 8 8.56 -6.66 -12.05
CA TRP A 8 8.21 -6.19 -10.70
C TRP A 8 8.79 -7.20 -9.71
N PRO A 9 9.61 -6.79 -8.73
CA PRO A 9 10.06 -7.70 -7.70
C PRO A 9 8.84 -8.25 -6.95
N GLU A 10 8.68 -9.58 -6.94
CA GLU A 10 7.74 -10.29 -6.05
C GLU A 10 8.25 -10.21 -4.60
N THR A 11 8.52 -9.03 -4.08
CA THR A 11 8.84 -8.86 -2.67
C THR A 11 7.55 -8.58 -1.94
N ALA A 12 6.80 -9.65 -1.64
CA ALA A 12 5.83 -9.58 -0.56
C ALA A 12 6.59 -9.13 0.71
N PRO A 13 6.11 -8.11 1.45
CA PRO A 13 6.73 -7.74 2.70
C PRO A 13 6.79 -8.99 3.61
N PRO A 14 7.87 -9.19 4.38
CA PRO A 14 7.97 -10.33 5.28
C PRO A 14 6.73 -10.42 6.17
N GLY A 15 6.18 -11.63 6.36
CA GLY A 15 4.91 -11.80 7.10
C GLY A 15 4.91 -11.18 8.50
N TRP A 16 6.07 -11.05 9.15
CA TRP A 16 6.24 -10.39 10.44
C TRP A 16 5.99 -8.87 10.39
N LEU A 17 6.26 -8.21 9.26
CA LEU A 17 6.03 -6.78 9.10
C LEU A 17 4.53 -6.48 9.06
N ALA A 18 3.79 -7.28 8.29
CA ALA A 18 2.33 -7.19 8.23
C ALA A 18 1.69 -7.46 9.60
N SER A 19 2.13 -8.49 10.32
CA SER A 19 1.62 -8.79 11.67
C SER A 19 1.94 -7.70 12.69
N THR A 20 3.11 -7.08 12.58
CA THR A 20 3.54 -5.98 13.48
C THR A 20 2.69 -4.73 13.26
N ILE A 21 2.47 -4.34 12.00
CA ILE A 21 1.60 -3.22 11.64
C ILE A 21 0.17 -3.47 12.12
N GLN A 22 -0.37 -4.67 11.93
CA GLN A 22 -1.69 -5.02 12.44
C GLN A 22 -1.78 -4.95 13.96
N THR A 23 -0.76 -5.43 14.67
CA THR A 23 -0.74 -5.39 16.14
C THR A 23 -0.69 -3.95 16.64
N TYR A 24 0.16 -3.11 16.03
CA TYR A 24 0.23 -1.68 16.33
C TYR A 24 -1.13 -0.99 16.11
N LEU A 25 -1.77 -1.22 14.96
CA LEU A 25 -3.07 -0.62 14.65
C LEU A 25 -4.18 -1.12 15.58
N ARG A 26 -4.25 -2.43 15.83
CA ARG A 26 -5.32 -3.02 16.65
C ARG A 26 -5.16 -2.68 18.13
N VAL A 27 -3.95 -2.76 18.68
CA VAL A 27 -3.73 -2.57 20.11
C VAL A 27 -3.65 -1.10 20.47
N TYR A 28 -2.87 -0.32 19.71
CA TYR A 28 -2.59 1.07 20.04
C TYR A 28 -3.68 2.02 19.54
N HIS A 29 -4.20 1.76 18.33
CA HIS A 29 -5.21 2.62 17.69
C HIS A 29 -6.63 2.06 17.76
N ARG A 30 -6.82 0.86 18.35
CA ARG A 30 -8.12 0.17 18.42
C ARG A 30 -8.79 0.08 17.04
N HIS A 31 -7.98 -0.12 16.01
CA HIS A 31 -8.44 -0.11 14.63
C HIS A 31 -9.40 -1.26 14.35
N GLU A 32 -10.57 -0.95 13.81
CA GLU A 32 -11.58 -1.90 13.34
C GLU A 32 -11.70 -1.83 11.83
N VAL A 33 -11.90 -3.00 11.19
CA VAL A 33 -12.12 -3.12 9.75
C VAL A 33 -13.52 -3.66 9.52
N ARG A 34 -14.31 -2.93 8.73
CA ARG A 34 -15.62 -3.36 8.25
C ARG A 34 -15.61 -3.35 6.72
N ILE A 35 -16.06 -4.44 6.10
CA ILE A 35 -16.12 -4.61 4.65
C ILE A 35 -17.58 -4.76 4.25
N ASP A 36 -18.13 -3.74 3.59
CA ASP A 36 -19.55 -3.72 3.21
C ASP A 36 -19.84 -4.49 1.91
N ALA A 37 -18.81 -4.69 1.07
CA ALA A 37 -18.94 -5.41 -0.19
C ALA A 37 -17.62 -6.09 -0.58
N ALA A 38 -17.72 -7.21 -1.30
CA ALA A 38 -16.56 -7.87 -1.86
C ALA A 38 -15.83 -6.98 -2.87
N VAL A 39 -14.50 -7.08 -2.90
CA VAL A 39 -13.68 -6.40 -3.92
C VAL A 39 -13.92 -7.08 -5.26
N PRO A 40 -14.26 -6.35 -6.34
CA PRO A 40 -14.47 -6.95 -7.66
C PRO A 40 -13.22 -7.65 -8.23
N ASP A 41 -13.42 -8.74 -8.98
CA ASP A 41 -12.38 -9.48 -9.72
C ASP A 41 -11.94 -8.78 -11.02
N ARG A 42 -11.91 -7.45 -11.01
CA ARG A 42 -11.48 -6.60 -12.13
C ARG A 42 -10.56 -5.50 -11.61
N PRO A 43 -9.83 -4.79 -12.49
CA PRO A 43 -9.05 -3.63 -12.06
C PRO A 43 -9.93 -2.61 -11.32
N VAL A 44 -9.47 -2.19 -10.15
CA VAL A 44 -10.12 -1.17 -9.31
C VAL A 44 -9.06 -0.27 -8.70
N MET A 45 -9.42 0.99 -8.49
CA MET A 45 -8.63 1.95 -7.73
C MET A 45 -9.17 1.99 -6.30
N PHE A 46 -8.32 1.70 -5.32
CA PHE A 46 -8.64 1.96 -3.92
C PHE A 46 -8.38 3.43 -3.63
N VAL A 47 -9.37 4.08 -3.03
CA VAL A 47 -9.26 5.47 -2.57
C VAL A 47 -9.27 5.46 -1.06
N CYS A 48 -8.24 6.01 -0.45
CA CYS A 48 -8.10 6.11 0.99
C CYS A 48 -7.83 7.57 1.35
N ASN A 49 -8.45 8.04 2.42
CA ASN A 49 -8.15 9.36 2.95
C ASN A 49 -6.72 9.37 3.48
N HIS A 50 -5.99 10.45 3.30
CA HIS A 50 -4.73 10.68 4.00
C HIS A 50 -5.02 11.60 5.20
N GLY A 51 -4.64 11.19 6.41
CA GLY A 51 -4.82 12.03 7.59
C GLY A 51 -3.77 13.15 7.63
N PHE A 52 -4.08 14.26 8.31
CA PHE A 52 -3.05 15.27 8.60
C PHE A 52 -2.18 14.78 9.76
N GLY A 53 -0.97 14.30 9.48
CA GLY A 53 -0.02 13.95 10.54
C GLY A 53 1.11 13.01 10.12
N GLY A 54 2.31 13.57 9.94
CA GLY A 54 3.59 12.86 10.09
C GLY A 54 4.06 12.01 8.90
N VAL A 55 5.27 11.46 9.06
CA VAL A 55 5.98 10.61 8.07
C VAL A 55 5.32 9.23 7.92
N ILE A 56 4.53 8.79 8.91
CA ILE A 56 3.80 7.52 8.91
C ILE A 56 2.30 7.84 8.90
N ASP A 57 1.65 7.66 7.76
CA ASP A 57 0.20 7.81 7.64
C ASP A 57 -0.52 6.57 8.19
N LEU A 58 -1.29 6.76 9.26
CA LEU A 58 -2.12 5.69 9.84
C LEU A 58 -3.13 5.14 8.83
N ASN A 59 -3.57 5.94 7.85
CA ASN A 59 -4.50 5.46 6.83
C ASN A 59 -3.84 4.53 5.81
N VAL A 60 -2.52 4.62 5.59
CA VAL A 60 -1.79 3.59 4.83
C VAL A 60 -1.81 2.27 5.59
N GLY A 61 -1.61 2.31 6.91
CA GLY A 61 -1.74 1.14 7.77
C GLY A 61 -3.15 0.54 7.73
N ALA A 62 -4.18 1.38 7.86
CA ALA A 62 -5.58 0.98 7.76
C ALA A 62 -5.91 0.35 6.40
N PHE A 63 -5.38 0.90 5.30
CA PHE A 63 -5.52 0.32 3.97
C PHE A 63 -4.90 -1.08 3.87
N VAL A 64 -3.68 -1.27 4.39
CA VAL A 64 -3.02 -2.58 4.41
C VAL A 64 -3.85 -3.60 5.20
N ALA A 65 -4.37 -3.20 6.37
CA ALA A 65 -5.24 -4.05 7.18
C ALA A 65 -6.55 -4.41 6.45
N ALA A 66 -7.20 -3.43 5.82
CA ALA A 66 -8.45 -3.62 5.06
C ALA A 66 -8.24 -4.54 3.85
N ARG A 67 -7.14 -4.35 3.09
CA ARG A 67 -6.78 -5.19 1.95
C ARG A 67 -6.59 -6.65 2.36
N GLN A 68 -5.91 -6.88 3.47
CA GLN A 68 -5.67 -8.22 3.99
C GLN A 68 -6.96 -8.87 4.50
N ALA A 69 -7.80 -8.13 5.23
CA ALA A 69 -9.11 -8.61 5.70
C ALA A 69 -10.05 -8.94 4.52
N ALA A 70 -9.95 -8.20 3.42
CA ALA A 70 -10.69 -8.45 2.18
C ALA A 70 -10.12 -9.61 1.35
N GLY A 71 -9.03 -10.26 1.78
CA GLY A 71 -8.41 -11.38 1.06
C GLY A 71 -7.77 -10.99 -0.28
N VAL A 72 -7.43 -9.71 -0.49
CA VAL A 72 -6.88 -9.24 -1.76
C VAL A 72 -5.39 -9.60 -1.86
N THR A 73 -5.11 -10.75 -2.47
CA THR A 73 -3.75 -11.29 -2.66
C THR A 73 -3.07 -10.80 -3.93
N ARG A 74 -3.83 -10.33 -4.93
CA ARG A 74 -3.28 -9.83 -6.20
C ARG A 74 -2.35 -8.62 -5.99
N PRO A 75 -1.37 -8.41 -6.90
CA PRO A 75 -0.48 -7.24 -6.84
C PRO A 75 -1.26 -5.93 -6.84
N THR A 76 -0.77 -4.96 -6.08
CA THR A 76 -1.30 -3.60 -6.00
C THR A 76 -0.15 -2.61 -6.14
N THR A 77 -0.31 -1.64 -7.03
CA THR A 77 0.62 -0.52 -7.15
C THR A 77 0.15 0.62 -6.26
N ALA A 78 1.02 1.11 -5.38
CA ALA A 78 0.75 2.29 -4.58
C ALA A 78 1.34 3.53 -5.27
N MET A 79 0.51 4.52 -5.60
CA MET A 79 0.99 5.82 -6.09
C MET A 79 1.35 6.70 -4.90
N VAL A 80 2.63 7.02 -4.74
CA VAL A 80 3.16 7.75 -3.58
C VAL A 80 3.61 9.15 -4.00
N HIS A 81 3.46 10.11 -3.09
CA HIS A 81 3.91 11.48 -3.32
C HIS A 81 5.44 11.52 -3.50
N GLN A 82 5.90 12.28 -4.49
CA GLN A 82 7.33 12.48 -4.83
C GLN A 82 8.22 12.88 -3.63
N ILE A 83 7.63 13.47 -2.57
CA ILE A 83 8.36 13.87 -1.36
C ILE A 83 9.10 12.70 -0.69
N ALA A 84 8.60 11.47 -0.85
CA ALA A 84 9.28 10.28 -0.32
C ALA A 84 10.68 10.08 -0.93
N TRP A 85 10.87 10.39 -2.22
CA TRP A 85 12.19 10.32 -2.87
C TRP A 85 13.05 11.52 -2.49
N THR A 86 12.46 12.71 -2.39
CA THR A 86 13.18 13.91 -1.92
C THR A 86 13.73 13.74 -0.50
N LEU A 87 13.00 13.04 0.37
CA LEU A 87 13.42 12.75 1.75
C LEU A 87 14.27 11.47 1.89
N GLY A 88 14.63 10.81 0.78
CA GLY A 88 15.49 9.62 0.79
C GLY A 88 14.79 8.30 1.16
N ALA A 89 13.46 8.30 1.34
CA ALA A 89 12.67 7.10 1.63
C ALA A 89 12.24 6.32 0.37
N GLY A 90 12.50 6.85 -0.83
CA GLY A 90 12.15 6.24 -2.13
C GLY A 90 12.50 4.74 -2.26
N PRO A 91 13.73 4.30 -1.95
CA PRO A 91 14.11 2.88 -2.06
C PRO A 91 13.29 1.94 -1.15
N LEU A 92 12.81 2.43 -0.01
CA LEU A 92 11.92 1.66 0.87
C LEU A 92 10.51 1.57 0.28
N VAL A 93 10.01 2.68 -0.28
CA VAL A 93 8.69 2.74 -0.94
C VAL A 93 8.64 1.81 -2.16
N GLU A 94 9.68 1.78 -2.98
CA GLU A 94 9.76 0.90 -4.16
C GLU A 94 9.73 -0.59 -3.78
N ARG A 95 10.45 -0.98 -2.73
CA ARG A 95 10.43 -2.36 -2.21
C ARG A 95 9.04 -2.81 -1.72
N LEU A 96 8.18 -1.87 -1.36
CA LEU A 96 6.80 -2.12 -0.94
C LEU A 96 5.81 -2.02 -2.11
N GLY A 97 6.28 -1.92 -3.37
CA GLY A 97 5.44 -1.83 -4.56
C GLY A 97 4.92 -0.42 -4.85
N GLY A 98 5.53 0.59 -4.24
CA GLY A 98 5.22 2.00 -4.49
C GLY A 98 5.94 2.55 -5.71
N THR A 99 5.27 3.43 -6.44
CA THR A 99 5.83 4.20 -7.55
C THR A 99 5.44 5.67 -7.38
N PRO A 100 6.23 6.63 -7.87
CA PRO A 100 5.81 8.01 -7.83
C PRO A 100 4.54 8.24 -8.64
N GLY A 101 3.64 9.07 -8.09
CA GLY A 101 2.47 9.52 -8.83
C GLY A 101 2.88 10.32 -10.07
N SER A 102 2.49 9.87 -11.26
CA SER A 102 2.75 10.54 -12.54
C SER A 102 1.60 10.33 -13.52
N ARG A 103 1.53 11.14 -14.59
CA ARG A 103 0.52 10.95 -15.65
C ARG A 103 0.68 9.63 -16.41
N SER A 104 1.89 9.05 -16.42
CA SER A 104 2.18 7.76 -17.04
C SER A 104 1.99 6.57 -16.10
N SER A 105 1.64 6.83 -14.83
CA SER A 105 1.39 5.78 -13.82
C SER A 105 -0.09 5.33 -13.78
N CYS A 106 -0.93 5.84 -14.69
CA CYS A 106 -2.36 5.53 -14.83
C CYS A 106 -2.66 4.82 -16.15
#